data_AF-A0A1U7WQG7-F1
#
_entry.id   AF-A0A1U7WQG7-F1
#
_cell.length_a   1.000
_cell.length_b   1.000
_cell.length_c   1.000
_cell.angle_alpha   90.00
_cell.angle_beta   90.00
_cell.angle_gamma   90.00
#
_symmetry.space_group_name_H-M   'P 1'
#
loop_
_entity.id
_entity.type
_entity.pdbx_description
1 polymer ?
#
loop_
_entity_poly.entity_id
_entity_poly.type
_entity_poly.pdbx_seq_one_letter_code
_entity_poly.pdbx_strand_id
1 'polypeptide(L)'
;MAPPKTTLNFKKHQFRMAMLSQTIKALAFKTRKLFQKGDQVDVASQEYGFIGSYYTATIVSFDCTNFQYRVKYKTLLTDDKSAPLEETVTAAEVRPLPPDKNETTPENDFHMYDMVDVFDNDGWWIGFIYWKIGTKCYVYFPTTGDKIAYPSHVLRFHQEWSNGMWNSSNKREDVDLY
;
A
#
# COMPACT_ATOMS: atom_id res chain seq x y z
N MET A 1 35.10 45.90 -7.56
CA MET A 1 33.69 45.68 -7.97
C MET A 1 33.05 44.69 -7.01
N ALA A 2 32.05 45.10 -6.24
CA ALA A 2 31.29 44.20 -5.36
C ALA A 2 30.21 43.46 -6.19
N PRO A 3 29.94 42.17 -5.94
CA PRO A 3 28.92 41.43 -6.68
C PRO A 3 27.51 41.99 -6.38
N PRO A 4 26.57 41.91 -7.33
CA PRO A 4 25.26 42.55 -7.19
C PRO A 4 24.43 41.89 -6.08
N LYS A 5 23.96 42.72 -5.13
CA LYS A 5 23.09 42.34 -3.99
C LYS A 5 21.84 41.53 -4.42
N THR A 6 21.45 41.63 -5.69
CA THR A 6 20.31 40.96 -6.32
C THR A 6 20.42 39.43 -6.28
N THR A 7 21.61 38.87 -6.52
CA THR A 7 21.82 37.41 -6.51
C THR A 7 21.70 36.82 -5.10
N LEU A 8 22.15 37.58 -4.08
CA LEU A 8 22.03 37.18 -2.68
C LEU A 8 20.57 37.18 -2.20
N ASN A 9 19.80 38.19 -2.58
CA ASN A 9 18.36 38.25 -2.29
C ASN A 9 17.57 37.13 -2.96
N PHE A 10 17.91 36.78 -4.21
CA PHE A 10 17.30 35.67 -4.92
C PHE A 10 17.58 34.32 -4.24
N LYS A 11 18.84 34.04 -3.88
CA LYS A 11 19.21 32.82 -3.13
C LYS A 11 18.50 32.75 -1.77
N LYS A 12 18.42 33.87 -1.05
CA LYS A 12 17.70 33.95 0.23
C LYS A 12 16.20 33.70 0.08
N HIS A 13 15.60 34.19 -1.00
CA HIS A 13 14.19 33.94 -1.32
C HIS A 13 13.95 32.45 -1.63
N GLN A 14 14.76 31.85 -2.50
CA GLN A 14 14.67 30.41 -2.81
C GLN A 14 14.82 29.54 -1.56
N PHE A 15 15.77 29.88 -0.68
CA PHE A 15 15.96 29.17 0.59
C PHE A 15 14.72 29.25 1.49
N ARG A 16 14.09 30.44 1.62
CA ARG A 16 12.84 30.58 2.39
C ARG A 16 11.68 29.80 1.77
N MET A 17 11.57 29.76 0.44
CA MET A 17 10.53 28.98 -0.26
C MET A 17 10.69 27.48 0.00
N ALA A 18 11.92 26.95 -0.09
CA ALA A 18 12.20 25.55 0.23
C ALA A 18 11.84 25.20 1.69
N MET A 19 12.24 26.07 2.64
CA MET A 19 11.89 25.90 4.05
C MET A 19 10.37 25.90 4.30
N LEU A 20 9.63 26.84 3.70
CA LEU A 20 8.17 26.89 3.86
C LEU A 20 7.48 25.67 3.25
N SER A 21 7.92 25.22 2.07
CA SER A 21 7.44 23.99 1.45
C SER A 21 7.66 22.78 2.37
N GLN A 22 8.86 22.67 2.96
CA GLN A 22 9.19 21.58 3.88
C GLN A 22 8.34 21.62 5.15
N THR A 23 8.09 22.80 5.72
CA THR A 23 7.21 22.97 6.89
C THR A 23 5.76 22.57 6.58
N ILE A 24 5.22 22.96 5.42
CA ILE A 24 3.85 22.59 5.02
C ILE A 24 3.74 21.08 4.82
N LYS A 25 4.72 20.46 4.14
CA LYS A 25 4.74 19.01 3.98
C LYS A 25 4.81 18.31 5.35
N ALA A 26 5.68 18.75 6.26
CA ALA A 26 5.77 18.18 7.61
C ALA A 26 4.45 18.30 8.40
N LEU A 27 3.75 19.43 8.29
CA LEU A 27 2.42 19.61 8.90
C LEU A 27 1.38 18.65 8.33
N ALA A 28 1.33 18.48 7.00
CA ALA A 28 0.43 17.54 6.32
C ALA A 28 0.75 16.07 6.66
N PHE A 29 2.00 15.74 6.98
CA PHE A 29 2.37 14.41 7.45
C PHE A 29 2.12 14.20 8.93
N LYS A 30 2.15 15.25 9.76
CA LYS A 30 1.83 15.14 11.19
C LYS A 30 0.38 14.71 11.45
N THR A 31 -0.53 14.97 10.50
CA THR A 31 -1.91 14.47 10.54
C THR A 31 -2.04 13.03 10.04
N ARG A 32 -0.98 12.47 9.44
CA ARG A 32 -0.87 11.06 9.05
C ARG A 32 -0.03 10.30 10.08
N LYS A 33 -0.29 9.00 10.22
CA LYS A 33 0.57 8.14 11.03
C LYS A 33 1.94 8.05 10.35
N LEU A 34 2.99 8.50 11.04
CA LEU A 34 4.38 8.26 10.63
C LEU A 34 4.82 6.90 11.19
N PHE A 35 5.42 6.08 10.33
CA PHE A 35 5.96 4.79 10.72
C PHE A 35 7.40 4.95 11.21
N GLN A 36 7.75 4.18 12.24
CA GLN A 36 9.07 4.17 12.83
C GLN A 36 9.90 3.03 12.27
N LYS A 37 11.23 3.14 12.39
CA LYS A 37 12.14 2.04 12.05
C LYS A 37 11.74 0.78 12.82
N GLY A 38 11.60 -0.33 12.10
CA GLY A 38 11.15 -1.62 12.64
C GLY A 38 9.65 -1.87 12.53
N ASP A 39 8.83 -0.86 12.23
CA ASP A 39 7.40 -1.06 11.99
C ASP A 39 7.19 -1.94 10.75
N GLN A 40 6.24 -2.87 10.85
CA GLN A 40 5.74 -3.63 9.70
C GLN A 40 4.60 -2.89 9.01
N VAL A 41 4.65 -2.88 7.69
CA VAL A 41 3.75 -2.14 6.82
C VAL A 41 3.44 -2.95 5.57
N ASP A 42 2.34 -2.62 4.91
CA ASP A 42 2.08 -3.04 3.52
C ASP A 42 2.44 -1.86 2.60
N VAL A 43 3.12 -2.17 1.48
CA VAL A 43 3.51 -1.21 0.46
C VAL A 43 2.73 -1.49 -0.82
N ALA A 44 1.93 -0.53 -1.26
CA ALA A 44 1.16 -0.60 -2.50
C ALA A 44 2.04 -0.23 -3.69
N SER A 45 2.13 -1.10 -4.70
CA SER A 45 2.89 -0.77 -5.91
C SER A 45 2.09 0.15 -6.83
N GLN A 46 2.78 1.17 -7.37
CA GLN A 46 2.27 2.05 -8.44
C GLN A 46 2.85 1.70 -9.81
N GLU A 47 3.70 0.68 -9.89
CA GLU A 47 4.31 0.25 -11.13
C GLU A 47 3.27 -0.47 -12.00
N TYR A 48 3.26 -0.15 -13.30
CA TYR A 48 2.39 -0.79 -14.26
C TYR A 48 2.59 -2.32 -14.25
N GLY A 49 1.50 -3.08 -14.21
CA GLY A 49 1.54 -4.53 -14.02
C GLY A 49 1.51 -4.99 -12.56
N PHE A 50 1.84 -4.10 -11.61
CA PHE A 50 1.77 -4.36 -10.16
C PHE A 50 0.71 -3.50 -9.45
N ILE A 51 0.01 -2.62 -10.17
CA ILE A 51 -1.10 -1.84 -9.61
C ILE A 51 -2.16 -2.79 -9.02
N GLY A 52 -2.52 -2.55 -7.76
CA GLY A 52 -3.43 -3.39 -7.00
C GLY A 52 -2.75 -4.45 -6.13
N SER A 53 -1.41 -4.51 -6.14
CA SER A 53 -0.63 -5.37 -5.25
C SER A 53 -0.13 -4.63 -4.02
N TYR A 54 -0.06 -5.36 -2.90
CA TYR A 54 0.51 -4.91 -1.63
C TYR A 54 1.57 -5.91 -1.17
N TYR A 55 2.74 -5.41 -0.80
CA TYR A 55 3.86 -6.23 -0.31
C TYR A 55 4.20 -5.86 1.12
N THR A 56 4.26 -6.87 1.99
CA THR A 56 4.66 -6.65 3.38
C THR A 56 6.14 -6.31 3.47
N ALA A 57 6.45 -5.22 4.18
CA ALA A 57 7.79 -4.72 4.37
C ALA A 57 8.02 -4.22 5.80
N THR A 58 9.29 -4.02 6.15
CA THR A 58 9.72 -3.39 7.41
C THR A 58 10.36 -2.04 7.12
N ILE A 59 10.01 -1.02 7.90
CA ILE A 59 10.65 0.30 7.76
C ILE A 59 12.11 0.24 8.21
N VAL A 60 13.03 0.63 7.32
CA VAL A 60 14.47 0.74 7.59
C VAL A 60 14.82 2.15 8.07
N SER A 61 14.29 3.16 7.39
CA SER A 61 14.49 4.57 7.71
C SER A 61 13.44 5.47 7.07
N PHE A 62 13.28 6.69 7.58
CA PHE A 62 12.43 7.73 7.00
C PHE A 62 13.28 8.95 6.61
N ASP A 63 13.18 9.37 5.36
CA ASP A 63 13.73 10.65 4.89
C ASP A 63 12.66 11.74 5.01
N CYS A 64 12.83 12.62 6.00
CA CYS A 64 11.94 13.74 6.26
C CYS A 64 12.03 14.87 5.22
N THR A 65 13.05 14.88 4.37
CA THR A 65 13.23 15.90 3.32
C THR A 65 12.35 15.58 2.12
N ASN A 66 12.39 14.32 1.68
CA ASN A 66 11.64 13.84 0.52
C ASN A 66 10.33 13.13 0.89
N PHE A 67 10.08 12.91 2.18
CA PHE A 67 8.90 12.20 2.70
C PHE A 67 8.78 10.79 2.14
N GLN A 68 9.90 10.07 2.18
CA GLN A 68 10.03 8.72 1.66
C GLN A 68 10.51 7.79 2.76
N TYR A 69 10.08 6.54 2.68
CA TYR A 69 10.58 5.46 3.51
C TYR A 69 11.56 4.62 2.71
N ARG A 70 12.66 4.24 3.33
CA ARG A 70 13.39 3.06 2.89
C ARG A 70 12.76 1.86 3.57
N VAL A 71 12.32 0.90 2.78
CA VAL A 71 11.64 -0.30 3.25
C VAL A 71 12.42 -1.54 2.87
N LYS A 72 12.28 -2.60 3.66
CA LYS A 72 12.83 -3.92 3.37
C LYS A 72 11.69 -4.91 3.23
N TYR A 73 11.50 -5.47 2.04
CA TYR A 73 10.42 -6.42 1.78
C TYR A 73 10.65 -7.74 2.51
N LYS A 74 9.54 -8.39 2.89
CA LYS A 74 9.57 -9.70 3.57
C LYS A 74 9.72 -10.86 2.58
N THR A 75 9.12 -10.73 1.40
CA THR A 75 8.95 -11.80 0.42
C THR A 75 9.69 -11.51 -0.89
N LEU A 76 9.82 -10.24 -1.29
CA LEU A 76 10.60 -9.86 -2.47
C LEU A 76 12.10 -9.94 -2.19
N LEU A 77 12.85 -10.50 -3.14
CA LEU A 77 14.30 -10.65 -3.11
C LEU A 77 14.95 -9.78 -4.18
N THR A 78 16.25 -9.54 -4.03
CA THR A 78 17.09 -8.99 -5.10
C THR A 78 17.10 -9.91 -6.33
N ASP A 79 17.49 -9.39 -7.50
CA ASP A 79 17.52 -10.16 -8.76
C ASP A 79 18.34 -11.46 -8.66
N ASP A 80 19.46 -11.40 -7.93
CA ASP A 80 20.34 -12.54 -7.66
C ASP A 80 19.84 -13.46 -6.53
N LYS A 81 18.71 -13.11 -5.91
CA LYS A 81 18.05 -13.80 -4.79
C LYS A 81 18.92 -13.94 -3.53
N SER A 82 19.95 -13.12 -3.40
CA SER A 82 20.91 -13.21 -2.29
C SER A 82 20.39 -12.57 -1.00
N ALA A 83 19.48 -11.60 -1.10
CA ALA A 83 18.93 -10.89 0.05
C ALA A 83 17.49 -10.41 -0.20
N PRO A 84 16.74 -10.07 0.86
CA PRO A 84 15.47 -9.36 0.69
C PRO A 84 15.67 -7.99 0.04
N LEU A 85 14.76 -7.62 -0.84
CA LEU A 85 14.78 -6.37 -1.59
C LEU A 85 14.58 -5.17 -0.65
N GLU A 86 15.39 -4.12 -0.83
CA GLU A 86 15.23 -2.84 -0.15
C GLU A 86 15.03 -1.73 -1.17
N GLU A 87 13.99 -0.92 -0.98
CA GLU A 87 13.63 0.16 -1.91
C GLU A 87 13.23 1.44 -1.16
N THR A 88 13.23 2.55 -1.89
CA THR A 88 12.74 3.83 -1.41
C THR A 88 11.35 4.08 -2.00
N VAL A 89 10.35 4.17 -1.13
CA VAL A 89 8.94 4.36 -1.50
C VAL A 89 8.39 5.64 -0.87
N THR A 90 7.38 6.23 -1.50
CA THR A 90 6.72 7.41 -0.97
C THR A 90 5.85 7.04 0.22
N ALA A 91 5.66 7.98 1.15
CA ALA A 91 4.76 7.75 2.28
C ALA A 91 3.27 7.59 1.90
N ALA A 92 2.88 7.80 0.63
CA ALA A 92 1.53 7.53 0.13
C ALA A 92 1.34 6.05 -0.25
N GLU A 93 2.42 5.34 -0.57
CA GLU A 93 2.40 3.91 -0.91
C GLU A 93 2.37 3.01 0.33
N VAL A 94 2.68 3.57 1.51
CA VAL A 94 2.82 2.82 2.75
C VAL A 94 1.55 2.91 3.60
N ARG A 95 1.04 1.76 4.03
CA ARG A 95 -0.09 1.63 4.97
C ARG A 95 0.26 0.66 6.11
N PRO A 96 -0.42 0.70 7.27
CA PRO A 96 -0.18 -0.30 8.32
C PRO A 96 -0.53 -1.70 7.80
N LEU A 97 -0.16 -2.74 8.56
CA LEU A 97 -0.72 -4.07 8.29
C LEU A 97 -2.24 -4.06 8.55
N PRO A 98 -3.03 -4.74 7.71
CA PRO A 98 -4.46 -4.93 7.97
C PRO A 98 -4.65 -5.67 9.29
N PRO A 99 -5.69 -5.35 10.07
CA PRO A 99 -5.98 -6.07 11.31
C PRO A 99 -6.39 -7.49 10.96
N ASP A 100 -5.87 -8.47 11.70
CA ASP A 100 -6.26 -9.88 11.55
C ASP A 100 -7.74 -10.03 11.93
N LYS A 101 -8.62 -10.01 10.94
CA LYS A 101 -10.06 -10.31 11.13
C LYS A 101 -10.35 -11.81 11.16
N ASN A 102 -9.32 -12.64 10.94
CA ASN A 102 -9.41 -14.10 10.87
C ASN A 102 -9.88 -14.76 12.17
N GLU A 103 -10.02 -14.04 13.28
CA GLU A 103 -10.62 -14.61 14.49
C GLU A 103 -12.15 -14.75 14.41
N THR A 104 -12.83 -14.15 13.42
CA THR A 104 -14.32 -14.13 13.38
C THR A 104 -14.98 -14.53 12.07
N THR A 105 -14.24 -14.74 10.98
CA THR A 105 -14.86 -15.14 9.71
C THR A 105 -14.21 -16.45 9.21
N PRO A 106 -14.94 -17.58 9.20
CA PRO A 106 -14.42 -18.84 8.70
C PRO A 106 -13.92 -18.71 7.25
N GLU A 107 -12.89 -19.47 6.89
CA GLU A 107 -12.28 -19.59 5.54
C GLU A 107 -13.28 -19.97 4.41
N ASN A 108 -14.58 -20.11 4.73
CA ASN A 108 -15.65 -20.55 3.83
C ASN A 108 -16.69 -19.48 3.48
N ASP A 109 -16.65 -18.30 4.09
CA ASP A 109 -17.69 -17.27 3.97
C ASP A 109 -17.52 -16.32 2.78
N PHE A 110 -16.67 -16.67 1.82
CA PHE A 110 -16.54 -15.93 0.57
C PHE A 110 -17.75 -16.17 -0.37
N HIS A 111 -18.30 -15.10 -0.91
CA HIS A 111 -19.43 -15.06 -1.84
C HIS A 111 -19.03 -14.43 -3.17
N MET A 112 -19.88 -14.59 -4.19
CA MET A 112 -19.72 -13.85 -5.44
C MET A 112 -19.76 -12.35 -5.16
N TYR A 113 -18.92 -11.62 -5.88
CA TYR A 113 -18.69 -10.18 -5.83
C TYR A 113 -18.02 -9.65 -4.56
N ASP A 114 -17.66 -10.51 -3.61
CA ASP A 114 -16.79 -10.10 -2.50
C ASP A 114 -15.45 -9.58 -3.03
N MET A 115 -15.02 -8.42 -2.53
CA MET A 115 -13.69 -7.89 -2.77
C MET A 115 -12.69 -8.61 -1.85
N VAL A 116 -11.62 -9.12 -2.45
CA VAL A 116 -10.62 -9.95 -1.77
C VAL A 116 -9.22 -9.51 -2.14
N ASP A 117 -8.27 -9.75 -1.23
CA ASP A 117 -6.85 -9.79 -1.59
C ASP A 117 -6.45 -11.27 -1.72
N VAL A 118 -5.78 -11.62 -2.81
CA VAL A 118 -5.22 -12.96 -3.05
C VAL A 118 -3.72 -12.93 -2.82
N PHE A 119 -3.19 -13.86 -2.03
CA PHE A 119 -1.74 -14.00 -1.90
C PHE A 119 -1.18 -14.79 -3.10
N ASP A 120 -0.48 -14.10 -3.99
CA ASP A 120 0.14 -14.65 -5.19
C ASP A 120 1.36 -13.82 -5.61
N ASN A 121 2.35 -14.43 -6.27
CA ASN A 121 3.60 -13.77 -6.67
C ASN A 121 4.21 -12.90 -5.57
N ASP A 122 4.38 -13.49 -4.37
CA ASP A 122 5.00 -12.87 -3.20
C ASP A 122 4.26 -11.65 -2.61
N GLY A 123 3.05 -11.33 -3.07
CA GLY A 123 2.26 -10.18 -2.63
C GLY A 123 0.76 -10.46 -2.49
N TRP A 124 0.03 -9.48 -1.98
CA TRP A 124 -1.44 -9.49 -1.87
C TRP A 124 -2.05 -8.70 -3.01
N TRP A 125 -2.89 -9.32 -3.83
CA TRP A 125 -3.47 -8.72 -5.03
C TRP A 125 -4.97 -8.51 -4.90
N ILE A 126 -5.43 -7.27 -5.07
CA ILE A 126 -6.84 -6.94 -5.03
C ILE A 126 -7.59 -7.51 -6.25
N GLY A 127 -8.70 -8.19 -5.99
CA GLY A 127 -9.63 -8.66 -6.99
C GLY A 127 -11.03 -8.83 -6.40
N PHE A 128 -11.93 -9.41 -7.19
CA PHE A 128 -13.23 -9.83 -6.69
C PHE A 128 -13.60 -11.22 -7.18
N ILE A 129 -14.38 -11.93 -6.38
CA ILE A 129 -14.83 -13.28 -6.71
C ILE A 129 -15.93 -13.18 -7.77
N TYR A 130 -15.71 -13.69 -8.97
CA TYR A 130 -16.75 -13.71 -10.02
C TYR A 130 -17.43 -15.07 -10.13
N TRP A 131 -16.87 -16.12 -9.53
CA TRP A 131 -17.46 -17.46 -9.49
C TRP A 131 -16.90 -18.32 -8.34
N LYS A 132 -17.62 -19.37 -7.93
CA LYS A 132 -17.18 -20.31 -6.89
C LYS A 132 -17.60 -21.74 -7.23
N ILE A 133 -16.70 -22.70 -7.04
CA ILE A 133 -16.98 -24.15 -7.19
C ILE A 133 -16.35 -24.88 -6.00
N GLY A 134 -17.17 -25.45 -5.12
CA GLY A 134 -16.69 -26.06 -3.88
C GLY A 134 -15.94 -25.04 -3.02
N THR A 135 -14.68 -25.34 -2.68
CA THR A 135 -13.78 -24.45 -1.91
C THR A 135 -12.92 -23.54 -2.79
N LYS A 136 -12.98 -23.69 -4.11
CA LYS A 136 -12.23 -22.85 -5.05
C LYS A 136 -13.01 -21.57 -5.37
N CYS A 137 -12.34 -20.44 -5.20
CA CYS A 137 -12.84 -19.12 -5.57
C CYS A 137 -12.17 -18.68 -6.87
N TYR A 138 -12.97 -18.24 -7.84
CA TYR A 138 -12.47 -17.69 -9.10
C TYR A 138 -12.46 -16.17 -8.98
N VAL A 139 -11.28 -15.59 -9.04
CA VAL A 139 -11.04 -14.17 -8.81
C VAL A 139 -10.74 -13.49 -10.13
N TYR A 140 -11.36 -12.33 -10.36
CA TYR A 140 -11.06 -11.44 -11.48
C TYR A 140 -10.21 -10.27 -10.99
N PHE A 141 -9.14 -9.96 -11.72
CA PHE A 141 -8.22 -8.87 -11.43
C PHE A 141 -8.47 -7.72 -12.41
N PRO A 142 -9.12 -6.62 -12.00
CA PRO A 142 -9.53 -5.56 -12.93
C PRO A 142 -8.36 -4.84 -13.61
N THR A 143 -7.18 -4.81 -12.99
CA THR A 143 -6.00 -4.11 -13.50
C THR A 143 -5.32 -4.84 -14.66
N THR A 144 -5.42 -6.17 -14.72
CA THR A 144 -4.83 -7.01 -15.78
C THR A 144 -5.89 -7.65 -16.69
N GLY A 145 -7.12 -7.80 -16.22
CA GLY A 145 -8.20 -8.53 -16.90
C GLY A 145 -8.17 -10.04 -16.65
N ASP A 146 -7.26 -10.53 -15.81
CA ASP A 146 -7.07 -11.96 -15.56
C ASP A 146 -8.21 -12.57 -14.74
N LYS A 147 -8.44 -13.87 -14.97
CA LYS A 147 -9.42 -14.69 -14.25
C LYS A 147 -8.77 -15.99 -13.80
N ILE A 148 -8.54 -16.12 -12.51
CA ILE A 148 -7.72 -17.21 -11.95
C ILE A 148 -8.46 -17.87 -10.77
N ALA A 149 -8.31 -19.20 -10.66
CA ALA A 149 -8.92 -19.98 -9.59
C ALA A 149 -7.92 -20.18 -8.44
N TYR A 150 -8.33 -19.83 -7.22
CA TYR A 150 -7.52 -19.96 -6.01
C TYR A 150 -8.26 -20.76 -4.94
N PRO A 151 -7.52 -21.49 -4.07
CA PRO A 151 -8.10 -22.06 -2.87
C PRO A 151 -8.44 -20.95 -1.86
N SER A 152 -9.51 -21.09 -1.07
CA SER A 152 -9.96 -20.01 -0.16
C SER A 152 -8.93 -19.58 0.90
N HIS A 153 -8.01 -20.46 1.32
CA HIS A 153 -7.01 -20.15 2.36
C HIS A 153 -5.92 -19.16 1.91
N VAL A 154 -5.77 -18.89 0.61
CA VAL A 154 -4.88 -17.82 0.12
C VAL A 154 -5.61 -16.50 -0.11
N LEU A 155 -6.90 -16.43 0.20
CA LEU A 155 -7.70 -15.22 0.13
C LEU A 155 -7.86 -14.61 1.52
N ARG A 156 -7.93 -13.28 1.56
CA ARG A 156 -8.49 -12.52 2.68
C ARG A 156 -9.48 -11.50 2.14
N PHE A 157 -10.41 -11.04 2.97
CA PHE A 157 -11.26 -9.92 2.57
C PHE A 157 -10.42 -8.66 2.36
N HIS A 158 -10.71 -7.95 1.27
CA HIS A 158 -9.99 -6.70 0.99
C HIS A 158 -10.33 -5.66 2.06
N GLN A 159 -9.30 -5.01 2.59
CA GLN A 159 -9.45 -3.89 3.52
C GLN A 159 -8.68 -2.69 3.00
N GLU A 160 -9.35 -1.54 3.03
CA GLU A 160 -8.78 -0.30 2.56
C GLU A 160 -8.41 0.61 3.73
N TRP A 161 -7.19 1.14 3.69
CA TRP A 161 -6.69 2.06 4.71
C TRP A 161 -6.85 3.49 4.22
N SER A 162 -7.79 4.22 4.81
CA SER A 162 -8.04 5.62 4.45
C SER A 162 -8.36 6.46 5.68
N ASN A 163 -7.88 7.70 5.67
CA ASN A 163 -8.10 8.67 6.76
C ASN A 163 -7.72 8.15 8.16
N GLY A 164 -6.70 7.31 8.26
CA GLY A 164 -6.24 6.77 9.53
C GLY A 164 -7.08 5.63 10.10
N MET A 165 -7.97 5.04 9.30
CA MET A 165 -8.85 3.94 9.71
C MET A 165 -8.89 2.82 8.66
N TRP A 166 -9.12 1.59 9.13
CA TRP A 166 -9.39 0.44 8.28
C TRP A 166 -10.87 0.36 7.93
N ASN A 167 -11.18 0.37 6.64
CA ASN A 167 -12.51 0.17 6.11
C ASN A 167 -12.61 -1.22 5.48
N SER A 168 -13.69 -1.94 5.78
CA SER A 168 -13.98 -3.22 5.12
C SER A 168 -14.81 -2.96 3.89
N SER A 169 -14.38 -3.57 2.79
CA SER A 169 -15.04 -3.48 1.49
C SER A 169 -16.38 -4.23 1.47
N ASN A 170 -16.52 -5.27 2.28
CA ASN A 170 -17.75 -6.05 2.39
C ASN A 170 -18.67 -5.50 3.48
N LYS A 171 -19.32 -4.37 3.18
CA LYS A 171 -20.61 -4.07 3.81
C LYS A 171 -21.66 -4.72 2.92
N ARG A 172 -22.27 -5.81 3.41
CA ARG A 172 -23.49 -6.34 2.79
C ARG A 172 -24.55 -5.26 2.95
N GLU A 173 -24.73 -4.44 1.93
CA GLU A 173 -26.04 -3.85 1.70
C GLU A 173 -26.87 -4.98 1.07
N ASP A 174 -27.97 -5.35 1.73
CA ASP A 174 -28.97 -6.24 1.15
C ASP A 174 -29.55 -5.54 -0.08
N VAL A 175 -28.85 -5.64 -1.20
CA VAL A 175 -29.41 -5.32 -2.51
C VAL A 175 -30.18 -6.56 -2.97
N ASP A 176 -31.43 -6.62 -2.51
CA ASP A 176 -32.50 -7.35 -3.19
C ASP A 176 -32.58 -6.81 -4.63
N LEU A 177 -31.89 -7.47 -5.55
CA LEU A 177 -32.01 -7.20 -6.99
C LEU A 177 -33.04 -8.17 -7.57
N TYR A 178 -34.25 -7.64 -7.81
CA TYR A 178 -35.17 -8.11 -8.85
C TYR A 178 -34.83 -7.43 -10.18
#